data_AF-A0A1I1L912-F1
#
_entry.id   AF-A0A1I1L912-F1
#
_cell.length_a   1.000
_cell.length_b   1.000
_cell.length_c   1.000
_cell.angle_alpha   90.00
_cell.angle_beta   90.00
_cell.angle_gamma   90.00
#
_symmetry.space_group_name_H-M   'P 1'
#
loop_
_entity.id
_entity.type
_entity.pdbx_description
1 polymer ?
#
loop_
_entity_poly.entity_id
_entity_poly.type
_entity_poly.pdbx_seq_one_letter_code
_entity_poly.pdbx_strand_id
1 'polypeptide(L)'
;MFCLIREKGAPQVPQPEATLWGRRDVRQWSTPCVAPPVQVSPYPYESFESLMFRVAEYNALGSARVALQALGAHCQRPSRYCYKHLSPLLSIEPASLAAMLPTAVDGDLHILGHQLLRERHIVRCASRFCPTCVSERGYGPLEWSLAPYAVCADHGIYLVDRCACSPRRSLNMFRHSYFTCVCGADLRNAPVLTASSAACKLAKEIRRRFRQEPDEQLDSVFPILSTWPEDAHFGDFLDLMICLGNLARGPRGLSLHLSQAVYRLDRVTAVFENAAHILSNWRGGFESAYRIANATVYGSRAKSDDQFPLFRARAERYLPPLVYRWLTLQRS
;
A
#
# COMPACT_ATOMS: atom_id res chain seq x y z
N MET A 1 0.77 45.01 61.10
CA MET A 1 -0.31 45.81 60.50
C MET A 1 -0.99 44.93 59.47
N PHE A 2 -2.27 44.64 59.68
CA PHE A 2 -3.08 43.65 58.96
C PHE A 2 -3.39 44.08 57.52
N CYS A 3 -3.43 43.12 56.59
CA CYS A 3 -4.56 42.98 55.67
C CYS A 3 -4.69 41.52 55.19
N LEU A 4 -5.74 40.88 55.67
CA LEU A 4 -6.33 39.60 55.25
C LEU A 4 -7.07 39.78 53.92
N ILE A 5 -7.02 38.80 52.99
CA ILE A 5 -8.23 38.26 52.30
C ILE A 5 -8.02 36.78 51.90
N ARG A 6 -8.81 35.92 52.56
CA ARG A 6 -9.45 34.63 52.19
C ARG A 6 -8.70 33.50 51.47
N GLU A 7 -8.66 32.36 52.17
CA GLU A 7 -8.68 31.00 51.61
C GLU A 7 -10.05 30.64 51.00
N LYS A 8 -10.04 29.86 49.90
CA LYS A 8 -11.06 28.84 49.58
C LYS A 8 -10.58 27.94 48.44
N GLY A 9 -10.56 26.62 48.67
CA GLY A 9 -10.73 25.60 47.62
C GLY A 9 -9.59 24.58 47.49
N ALA A 10 -9.87 23.35 47.92
CA ALA A 10 -9.07 22.13 47.72
C ALA A 10 -8.82 21.81 46.21
N PRO A 11 -7.82 20.96 45.88
CA PRO A 11 -7.38 20.75 44.50
C PRO A 11 -8.44 20.03 43.67
N GLN A 12 -8.85 20.65 42.56
CA GLN A 12 -9.67 20.00 41.55
C GLN A 12 -8.84 18.96 40.78
N VAL A 13 -9.34 17.73 40.78
CA VAL A 13 -8.95 16.62 39.91
C VAL A 13 -8.89 17.10 38.45
N PRO A 14 -7.82 16.81 37.68
CA PRO A 14 -7.77 17.20 36.27
C PRO A 14 -8.85 16.44 35.49
N GLN A 15 -9.75 17.20 34.87
CA GLN A 15 -10.72 16.65 33.92
C GLN A 15 -9.98 16.07 32.70
N PRO A 16 -10.45 14.93 32.13
CA PRO A 16 -9.79 14.31 31.00
C PRO A 16 -9.94 15.19 29.74
N GLU A 17 -8.84 15.30 29.02
CA GLU A 17 -8.60 16.07 27.81
C GLU A 17 -9.70 15.93 26.74
N ALA A 18 -10.71 16.78 26.83
CA ALA A 18 -11.64 17.05 25.75
C ALA A 18 -11.03 18.11 24.81
N THR A 19 -9.98 17.80 24.04
CA THR A 19 -9.58 18.59 22.84
C THR A 19 -8.45 17.92 22.03
N LEU A 20 -8.71 16.78 21.40
CA LEU A 20 -7.83 16.23 20.34
C LEU A 20 -8.57 15.95 19.02
N TRP A 21 -9.78 16.47 18.87
CA TRP A 21 -10.61 16.23 17.69
C TRP A 21 -10.70 17.48 16.83
N GLY A 22 -10.05 17.47 15.66
CA GLY A 22 -10.28 18.49 14.66
C GLY A 22 -11.76 18.51 14.26
N ARG A 23 -12.36 19.70 14.07
CA ARG A 23 -13.79 19.89 13.75
C ARG A 23 -14.32 19.07 12.56
N ARG A 24 -13.46 18.51 11.69
CA ARG A 24 -13.84 17.62 10.58
C ARG A 24 -14.08 16.18 11.00
N ASP A 25 -13.34 15.65 11.98
CA ASP A 25 -13.48 14.26 12.43
C ASP A 25 -14.78 14.07 13.21
N VAL A 26 -15.16 15.05 14.04
CA VAL A 26 -16.40 15.03 14.83
C VAL A 26 -17.67 15.00 13.95
N ARG A 27 -17.63 15.54 12.73
CA ARG A 27 -18.78 15.53 11.81
C ARG A 27 -18.98 14.19 11.08
N GLN A 28 -17.97 13.31 11.05
CA GLN A 28 -18.03 12.04 10.31
C GLN A 28 -18.78 10.93 11.05
N TRP A 29 -18.94 11.05 12.38
CA TRP A 29 -19.45 10.01 13.27
C TRP A 29 -20.59 10.58 14.13
N SER A 30 -21.78 10.74 13.55
CA SER A 30 -22.85 11.58 14.12
C SER A 30 -24.21 10.89 14.29
N THR A 31 -24.28 9.55 14.35
CA THR A 31 -25.55 8.79 14.52
C THR A 31 -25.26 7.37 15.03
N PRO A 32 -26.21 6.65 15.66
CA PRO A 32 -25.87 5.55 16.57
C PRO A 32 -25.10 4.43 15.86
N CYS A 33 -23.89 4.18 16.36
CA CYS A 33 -23.07 3.07 15.95
C CYS A 33 -23.60 1.81 16.63
N VAL A 34 -24.06 0.84 15.85
CA VAL A 34 -24.47 -0.46 16.38
C VAL A 34 -23.32 -1.44 16.17
N ALA A 35 -22.83 -2.03 17.25
CA ALA A 35 -21.89 -3.14 17.13
C ALA A 35 -22.58 -4.28 16.35
N PRO A 36 -21.96 -4.84 15.30
CA PRO A 36 -22.55 -5.93 14.55
C PRO A 36 -22.84 -7.13 15.47
N PRO A 37 -23.97 -7.83 15.30
CA PRO A 37 -24.29 -9.00 16.11
C PRO A 37 -23.25 -10.12 15.97
N VAL A 38 -22.68 -10.30 14.78
CA VAL A 38 -21.59 -11.25 14.50
C VAL A 38 -20.27 -10.50 14.47
N GLN A 39 -19.42 -10.78 15.44
CA GLN A 39 -18.07 -10.23 15.55
C GLN A 39 -17.13 -11.00 14.60
N VAL A 40 -16.23 -10.28 13.91
CA VAL A 40 -15.34 -10.85 12.90
C VAL A 40 -13.91 -10.48 13.22
N SER A 41 -13.07 -11.47 13.50
CA SER A 41 -11.65 -11.27 13.75
C SER A 41 -10.86 -11.17 12.43
N PRO A 42 -9.89 -10.24 12.34
CA PRO A 42 -9.01 -10.14 11.19
C PRO A 42 -8.06 -11.33 11.12
N TYR A 43 -7.75 -11.78 9.90
CA TYR A 43 -6.64 -12.70 9.69
C TYR A 43 -5.28 -11.96 9.75
N PRO A 44 -4.16 -12.65 10.04
CA PRO A 44 -2.83 -12.05 9.96
C PRO A 44 -2.59 -11.40 8.59
N TYR A 45 -2.17 -10.14 8.60
CA TYR A 45 -1.98 -9.31 7.40
C TYR A 45 -3.20 -9.25 6.47
N GLU A 46 -4.43 -9.38 6.97
CA GLU A 46 -5.61 -9.06 6.17
C GLU A 46 -5.70 -7.56 5.89
N SER A 47 -6.16 -7.19 4.71
CA SER A 47 -6.45 -5.79 4.37
C SER A 47 -7.74 -5.30 5.04
N PHE A 48 -7.79 -4.03 5.43
CA PHE A 48 -9.02 -3.44 6.00
C PHE A 48 -10.22 -3.55 5.04
N GLU A 49 -9.98 -3.43 3.73
CA GLU A 49 -11.00 -3.66 2.70
C GLU A 49 -11.64 -5.05 2.86
N SER A 50 -10.81 -6.09 2.89
CA SER A 50 -11.26 -7.49 3.01
C SER A 50 -12.03 -7.74 4.31
N LEU A 51 -11.52 -7.24 5.44
CA LEU A 51 -12.20 -7.36 6.73
C LEU A 51 -13.60 -6.74 6.67
N MET A 52 -13.74 -5.55 6.08
CA MET A 52 -15.04 -4.89 5.99
C MET A 52 -16.03 -5.63 5.10
N PHE A 53 -15.56 -6.34 4.07
CA PHE A 53 -16.42 -7.23 3.30
C PHE A 53 -16.89 -8.43 4.11
N ARG A 54 -16.01 -9.06 4.89
CA ARG A 54 -16.39 -10.17 5.78
C ARG A 54 -17.36 -9.73 6.87
N VAL A 55 -17.12 -8.56 7.48
CA VAL A 55 -18.06 -7.94 8.44
C VAL A 55 -19.43 -7.76 7.79
N ALA A 56 -19.47 -7.28 6.54
CA ALA A 56 -20.73 -7.10 5.83
C ALA A 56 -21.42 -8.43 5.57
N GLU A 57 -20.69 -9.42 5.05
CA GLU A 57 -21.21 -10.75 4.72
C GLU A 57 -21.77 -11.49 5.94
N TYR A 58 -20.97 -11.59 7.02
CA TYR A 58 -21.38 -12.31 8.24
C TYR A 58 -22.55 -11.66 8.99
N ASN A 59 -22.82 -10.38 8.73
CA ASN A 59 -23.93 -9.65 9.33
C ASN A 59 -25.07 -9.38 8.34
N ALA A 60 -25.08 -10.04 7.18
CA ALA A 60 -26.06 -9.85 6.12
C ALA A 60 -26.26 -8.37 5.69
N LEU A 61 -25.19 -7.58 5.81
CA LEU A 61 -25.15 -6.20 5.34
C LEU A 61 -24.79 -6.23 3.85
N GLY A 62 -25.61 -5.64 3.00
CA GLY A 62 -25.47 -5.78 1.55
C GLY A 62 -24.11 -5.31 0.99
N SER A 63 -23.33 -4.51 1.71
CA SER A 63 -21.97 -4.14 1.26
C SER A 63 -21.05 -3.66 2.38
N ALA A 64 -19.74 -3.66 2.12
CA ALA A 64 -18.74 -3.03 2.99
C ALA A 64 -19.05 -1.55 3.27
N ARG A 65 -19.62 -0.82 2.31
CA ARG A 65 -20.09 0.56 2.51
C ARG A 65 -21.21 0.64 3.54
N VAL A 66 -22.20 -0.25 3.44
CA VAL A 66 -23.32 -0.31 4.40
C VAL A 66 -22.81 -0.72 5.78
N ALA A 67 -21.85 -1.64 5.86
CA ALA A 67 -21.21 -2.00 7.12
C ALA A 67 -20.49 -0.80 7.77
N LEU A 68 -19.71 -0.04 7.01
CA LEU A 68 -19.09 1.19 7.51
C LEU A 68 -20.14 2.22 7.97
N GLN A 69 -21.22 2.40 7.22
CA GLN A 69 -22.31 3.31 7.59
C GLN A 69 -23.02 2.88 8.88
N ALA A 70 -23.27 1.58 9.08
CA ALA A 70 -23.86 1.03 10.30
C ALA A 70 -22.94 1.22 11.53
N LEU A 71 -21.63 1.25 11.31
CA LEU A 71 -20.62 1.56 12.32
C LEU A 71 -20.46 3.08 12.56
N GLY A 72 -21.27 3.91 11.89
CA GLY A 72 -21.26 5.37 12.02
C GLY A 72 -20.26 6.08 11.12
N ALA A 73 -19.57 5.37 10.21
CA ALA A 73 -18.64 5.98 9.27
C ALA A 73 -19.38 6.49 8.02
N HIS A 74 -19.65 7.78 7.96
CA HIS A 74 -20.35 8.40 6.81
C HIS A 74 -19.40 8.84 5.68
N CYS A 75 -18.10 8.57 5.79
CA CYS A 75 -17.12 8.93 4.77
C CYS A 75 -16.62 7.71 3.98
N GLN A 76 -16.48 7.87 2.66
CA GLN A 76 -15.86 6.86 1.79
C GLN A 76 -14.33 6.73 1.99
N ARG A 77 -13.74 7.61 2.80
CA ARG A 77 -12.32 7.58 3.17
C ARG A 77 -12.24 7.61 4.69
N PRO A 78 -11.95 6.48 5.33
CA PRO A 78 -11.82 6.44 6.78
C PRO A 78 -10.80 7.48 7.23
N SER A 79 -11.13 8.29 8.25
CA SER A 79 -10.22 9.30 8.78
C SER A 79 -8.96 8.69 9.39
N ARG A 80 -7.95 9.51 9.64
CA ARG A 80 -6.66 9.11 10.26
C ARG A 80 -6.82 8.37 11.59
N TYR A 81 -7.97 8.51 12.26
CA TYR A 81 -8.27 7.93 13.58
C TYR A 81 -9.53 7.07 13.58
N CYS A 82 -10.04 6.67 12.41
CA CYS A 82 -11.25 5.85 12.32
C CYS A 82 -11.14 4.55 13.13
N TYR A 83 -9.94 3.97 13.25
CA TYR A 83 -9.72 2.76 14.03
C TYR A 83 -10.13 2.95 15.50
N LYS A 84 -9.96 4.14 16.11
CA LYS A 84 -10.34 4.38 17.50
C LYS A 84 -11.86 4.25 17.73
N HIS A 85 -12.65 4.62 16.73
CA HIS A 85 -14.10 4.48 16.77
C HIS A 85 -14.55 3.07 16.41
N LEU A 86 -13.89 2.44 15.43
CA LEU A 86 -14.25 1.12 14.95
C LEU A 86 -13.85 -0.01 15.90
N SER A 87 -12.74 0.13 16.62
CA SER A 87 -12.20 -0.89 17.54
C SER A 87 -13.23 -1.39 18.57
N PRO A 88 -13.90 -0.53 19.36
CA PRO A 88 -14.90 -1.01 20.32
C PRO A 88 -16.14 -1.62 19.66
N LEU A 89 -16.48 -1.21 18.44
CA LEU A 89 -17.65 -1.73 17.73
C LEU A 89 -17.40 -3.11 17.12
N LEU A 90 -16.19 -3.32 16.60
CA LEU A 90 -15.77 -4.56 15.96
C LEU A 90 -15.14 -5.57 16.95
N SER A 91 -15.00 -5.18 18.23
CA SER A 91 -14.27 -5.94 19.25
C SER A 91 -12.87 -6.33 18.79
N ILE A 92 -12.17 -5.40 18.13
CA ILE A 92 -10.79 -5.56 17.65
C ILE A 92 -9.90 -4.60 18.42
N GLU A 93 -8.76 -5.10 18.89
CA GLU A 93 -7.74 -4.28 19.54
C GLU A 93 -7.33 -3.09 18.67
N PRO A 94 -7.25 -1.85 19.21
CA PRO A 94 -6.91 -0.66 18.44
C PRO A 94 -5.61 -0.76 17.66
N ALA A 95 -4.58 -1.41 18.23
CA ALA A 95 -3.31 -1.61 17.56
C ALA A 95 -3.45 -2.52 16.31
N SER A 96 -4.23 -3.61 16.42
CA SER A 96 -4.49 -4.53 15.31
C SER A 96 -5.22 -3.83 14.17
N LEU A 97 -6.24 -3.02 14.49
CA LEU A 97 -6.99 -2.30 13.47
C LEU A 97 -6.19 -1.14 12.86
N ALA A 98 -5.40 -0.43 13.67
CA ALA A 98 -4.50 0.62 13.20
C ALA A 98 -3.44 0.08 12.23
N ALA A 99 -2.94 -1.14 12.43
CA ALA A 99 -1.98 -1.76 11.52
C ALA A 99 -2.55 -2.03 10.11
N MET A 100 -3.87 -2.23 9.98
CA MET A 100 -4.54 -2.50 8.70
C MET A 100 -4.87 -1.22 7.90
N LEU A 101 -4.71 -0.05 8.51
CA LEU A 101 -5.12 1.24 7.96
C LEU A 101 -3.92 2.19 7.86
N PRO A 102 -3.79 2.97 6.78
CA PRO A 102 -2.69 3.92 6.70
C PRO A 102 -2.85 5.05 7.72
N THR A 103 -2.03 5.04 8.76
CA THR A 103 -2.05 6.02 9.85
C THR A 103 -0.98 7.08 9.59
N ALA A 104 -1.36 8.35 9.49
CA ALA A 104 -0.39 9.42 9.22
C ALA A 104 0.55 9.63 10.42
N VAL A 105 1.83 9.82 10.12
CA VAL A 105 2.88 10.14 11.12
C VAL A 105 3.24 11.62 11.01
N ASP A 106 3.78 12.02 9.86
CA ASP A 106 4.17 13.39 9.57
C ASP A 106 4.14 13.63 8.05
N GLY A 107 3.70 14.81 7.60
CA GLY A 107 3.68 15.16 6.18
C GLY A 107 3.03 14.10 5.28
N ASP A 108 3.84 13.52 4.37
CA ASP A 108 3.47 12.45 3.44
C ASP A 108 3.74 11.03 3.99
N LEU A 109 4.21 10.89 5.23
CA LEU A 109 4.56 9.63 5.87
C LEU A 109 3.38 8.99 6.60
N HIS A 110 3.27 7.67 6.44
CA HIS A 110 2.23 6.82 6.98
C HIS A 110 2.81 5.52 7.52
N ILE A 111 2.18 4.97 8.55
CA ILE A 111 2.39 3.59 8.97
C ILE A 111 1.29 2.71 8.39
N LEU A 112 1.67 1.57 7.79
CA LEU A 112 0.77 0.52 7.31
C LEU A 112 1.48 -0.83 7.49
N GLY A 113 0.85 -1.79 8.16
CA GLY A 113 1.44 -3.11 8.40
C GLY A 113 2.78 -3.04 9.12
N HIS A 114 2.92 -2.11 10.08
CA HIS A 114 4.17 -1.82 10.80
C HIS A 114 5.31 -1.24 9.93
N GLN A 115 5.02 -0.86 8.69
CA GLN A 115 6.01 -0.26 7.78
C GLN A 115 5.83 1.24 7.65
N LEU A 116 6.94 1.98 7.63
CA LEU A 116 6.96 3.39 7.29
C LEU A 116 6.91 3.55 5.76
N LEU A 117 5.84 4.18 5.28
CA LEU A 117 5.52 4.36 3.87
C LEU A 117 5.23 5.83 3.58
N ARG A 118 5.36 6.22 2.30
CA ARG A 118 4.91 7.52 1.82
C ARG A 118 3.54 7.39 1.17
N GLU A 119 2.80 8.50 1.04
CA GLU A 119 1.48 8.50 0.40
C GLU A 119 1.52 7.89 -1.01
N ARG A 120 2.62 8.08 -1.76
CA ARG A 120 2.82 7.47 -3.08
C ARG A 120 2.91 5.94 -3.08
N HIS A 121 3.18 5.32 -1.94
CA HIS A 121 3.25 3.86 -1.79
C HIS A 121 1.89 3.23 -1.50
N ILE A 122 0.83 4.00 -1.30
CA ILE A 122 -0.43 3.50 -0.74
C ILE A 122 -1.59 3.68 -1.72
N VAL A 123 -2.43 2.66 -1.82
CA VAL A 123 -3.67 2.69 -2.59
C VAL A 123 -4.80 3.16 -1.68
N ARG A 124 -5.48 4.25 -2.07
CA ARG A 124 -6.56 4.85 -1.25
C ARG A 124 -7.98 4.58 -1.73
N CYS A 125 -8.16 4.28 -3.02
CA CYS A 125 -9.49 4.29 -3.64
C CYS A 125 -9.71 3.18 -4.68
N ALA A 126 -8.76 2.26 -4.82
CA ALA A 126 -8.84 1.17 -5.79
C ALA A 126 -8.63 -0.16 -5.09
N SER A 127 -9.44 -1.13 -5.48
CA SER A 127 -9.26 -2.52 -5.07
C SER A 127 -8.45 -3.26 -6.10
N ARG A 128 -7.62 -4.18 -5.63
CA ARG A 128 -6.95 -5.19 -6.44
C ARG A 128 -6.98 -6.49 -5.66
N PHE A 129 -7.10 -7.61 -6.37
CA PHE A 129 -7.11 -8.90 -5.72
C PHE A 129 -6.58 -10.00 -6.64
N CYS A 130 -6.12 -11.09 -6.03
CA CYS A 130 -5.85 -12.35 -6.72
C CYS A 130 -7.15 -13.18 -6.70
N PRO A 131 -7.74 -13.52 -7.86
CA PRO A 131 -8.93 -14.36 -7.92
C PRO A 131 -8.75 -15.72 -7.23
N THR A 132 -7.58 -16.32 -7.34
CA THR A 132 -7.26 -17.62 -6.73
C THR A 132 -7.18 -17.51 -5.21
N CYS A 133 -6.44 -16.54 -4.66
CA CYS A 133 -6.40 -16.33 -3.21
C CYS A 133 -7.81 -16.12 -2.64
N VAL A 134 -8.61 -15.24 -3.24
CA VAL A 134 -9.96 -14.97 -2.74
C VAL A 134 -10.85 -16.21 -2.81
N SER A 135 -10.66 -17.08 -3.81
CA SER A 135 -11.37 -18.36 -3.90
C SER A 135 -10.95 -19.37 -2.83
N GLU A 136 -9.65 -19.44 -2.52
CA GLU A 136 -9.08 -20.38 -1.56
C GLU A 136 -9.36 -19.99 -0.10
N ARG A 137 -9.18 -18.72 0.26
CA ARG A 137 -9.23 -18.26 1.66
C ARG A 137 -10.30 -17.22 1.96
N GLY A 138 -10.95 -16.64 0.95
CA GLY A 138 -12.02 -15.66 1.13
C GLY A 138 -11.56 -14.25 1.54
N TYR A 139 -10.25 -14.01 1.68
CA TYR A 139 -9.72 -12.70 2.11
C TYR A 139 -8.49 -12.24 1.32
N GLY A 140 -8.30 -10.92 1.29
CA GLY A 140 -7.18 -10.25 0.62
C GLY A 140 -6.12 -9.72 1.58
N PRO A 141 -4.82 -9.97 1.32
CA PRO A 141 -3.73 -9.55 2.16
C PRO A 141 -3.44 -8.05 2.05
N LEU A 142 -2.83 -7.49 3.09
CA LEU A 142 -2.60 -6.08 3.30
C LEU A 142 -1.64 -5.48 2.26
N GLU A 143 -0.65 -6.23 1.79
CA GLU A 143 0.30 -5.78 0.77
C GLU A 143 -0.36 -5.43 -0.59
N TRP A 144 -1.61 -5.86 -0.84
CA TRP A 144 -2.38 -5.39 -1.99
C TRP A 144 -2.76 -3.90 -1.92
N SER A 145 -2.59 -3.30 -0.74
CA SER A 145 -2.76 -1.86 -0.52
C SER A 145 -1.51 -1.06 -0.92
N LEU A 146 -0.43 -1.74 -1.34
CA LEU A 146 0.78 -1.09 -1.85
C LEU A 146 0.58 -0.69 -3.33
N ALA A 147 0.69 0.60 -3.63
CA ALA A 147 0.54 1.15 -4.96
C ALA A 147 1.42 0.46 -6.02
N PRO A 148 2.74 0.25 -5.78
CA PRO A 148 3.61 -0.41 -6.75
C PRO A 148 3.39 -1.92 -6.88
N TYR A 149 2.59 -2.57 -6.03
CA TYR A 149 2.47 -4.04 -6.01
C TYR A 149 1.45 -4.56 -7.03
N ALA A 150 1.90 -5.36 -7.99
CA ALA A 150 1.06 -5.81 -9.12
C ALA A 150 0.89 -7.33 -9.26
N VAL A 151 1.67 -8.14 -8.54
CA VAL A 151 1.73 -9.59 -8.70
C VAL A 151 1.40 -10.27 -7.37
N CYS A 152 0.61 -11.34 -7.41
CA CYS A 152 0.37 -12.18 -6.25
C CYS A 152 1.62 -13.02 -5.92
N ALA A 153 2.16 -12.86 -4.72
CA ALA A 153 3.29 -13.66 -4.24
C ALA A 153 2.99 -15.16 -4.08
N ASP A 154 1.71 -15.52 -3.88
CA ASP A 154 1.27 -16.92 -3.71
C ASP A 154 1.13 -17.62 -5.06
N HIS A 155 0.38 -17.01 -5.99
CA HIS A 155 -0.01 -17.65 -7.26
C HIS A 155 0.79 -17.21 -8.49
N GLY A 156 1.64 -16.20 -8.38
CA GLY A 156 2.49 -15.74 -9.49
C GLY A 156 1.71 -15.16 -10.68
N ILE A 157 0.50 -14.67 -10.45
CA ILE A 157 -0.34 -14.00 -11.45
C ILE A 157 -0.43 -12.50 -11.16
N TYR A 158 -0.69 -11.70 -12.18
CA TYR A 158 -1.03 -10.30 -11.96
C TYR A 158 -2.36 -10.18 -11.23
N LEU A 159 -2.42 -9.23 -10.30
CA LEU A 159 -3.65 -8.88 -9.61
C LEU A 159 -4.68 -8.34 -10.60
N VAL A 160 -5.95 -8.46 -10.24
CA VAL A 160 -7.08 -7.96 -11.01
C VAL A 160 -7.62 -6.72 -10.31
N ASP A 161 -7.71 -5.61 -11.02
CA ASP A 161 -8.32 -4.37 -10.52
C ASP A 161 -9.53 -3.93 -11.34
N ARG A 162 -10.01 -4.76 -12.28
CA ARG A 162 -11.07 -4.40 -13.25
C ARG A 162 -11.96 -5.58 -13.57
N CYS A 163 -13.20 -5.28 -13.93
CA CYS A 163 -14.09 -6.26 -14.54
C CYS A 163 -14.15 -6.03 -16.06
N ALA A 164 -14.42 -7.09 -16.83
CA ALA A 164 -14.61 -7.03 -18.27
C ALA A 164 -15.74 -6.07 -18.70
N CYS A 165 -16.76 -5.87 -17.86
CA CYS A 165 -17.85 -4.92 -18.13
C CYS A 165 -17.40 -3.45 -18.07
N SER A 166 -16.22 -3.14 -17.51
CA SER A 166 -15.73 -1.78 -17.30
C SER A 166 -14.19 -1.73 -17.34
N PRO A 167 -13.58 -2.03 -18.49
CA PRO A 167 -12.12 -2.24 -18.61
C PRO A 167 -11.31 -0.96 -18.37
N ARG A 168 -11.94 0.21 -18.33
CA ARG A 168 -11.27 1.50 -18.10
C ARG A 168 -11.34 1.99 -16.65
N ARG A 169 -12.13 1.34 -15.79
CA ARG A 169 -12.42 1.79 -14.43
C ARG A 169 -11.98 0.75 -13.40
N SER A 170 -11.03 1.13 -12.53
CA SER A 170 -10.63 0.24 -11.45
C SER A 170 -11.79 -0.02 -10.47
N LEU A 171 -11.79 -1.21 -9.87
CA LEU A 171 -12.76 -1.65 -8.88
C LEU A 171 -12.68 -0.72 -7.67
N ASN A 172 -13.86 -0.34 -7.18
CA ASN A 172 -13.96 0.43 -5.94
C ASN A 172 -13.67 -0.47 -4.75
N MET A 173 -12.93 0.04 -3.76
CA MET A 173 -12.64 -0.65 -2.49
C MET A 173 -13.91 -1.00 -1.70
N PHE A 174 -14.95 -0.16 -1.77
CA PHE A 174 -16.21 -0.37 -1.05
C PHE A 174 -17.36 -0.66 -2.03
N ARG A 175 -17.08 -1.52 -3.03
CA ARG A 175 -18.10 -2.09 -3.92
C ARG A 175 -19.10 -2.95 -3.13
N HIS A 176 -20.16 -3.41 -3.80
CA HIS A 176 -21.24 -4.14 -3.14
C HIS A 176 -20.77 -5.47 -2.54
N SER A 177 -20.02 -6.27 -3.31
CA SER A 177 -19.50 -7.57 -2.87
C SER A 177 -18.01 -7.66 -3.19
N TYR A 178 -17.27 -8.41 -2.37
CA TYR A 178 -15.82 -8.55 -2.55
C TYR A 178 -15.50 -9.24 -3.87
N PHE A 179 -16.25 -10.28 -4.21
CA PHE A 179 -16.05 -11.07 -5.42
C PHE A 179 -17.12 -10.85 -6.49
N THR A 180 -18.16 -10.04 -6.27
CA THR A 180 -19.17 -9.77 -7.30
C THR A 180 -19.07 -8.35 -7.83
N CYS A 181 -19.00 -8.22 -9.16
CA CYS A 181 -19.06 -6.93 -9.83
C CYS A 181 -20.48 -6.36 -9.85
N VAL A 182 -20.62 -5.05 -10.10
CA VAL A 182 -21.93 -4.39 -10.30
C VAL A 182 -22.72 -4.95 -11.49
N CYS A 183 -22.06 -5.61 -12.44
CA CYS A 183 -22.70 -6.31 -13.55
C CYS A 183 -23.17 -7.73 -13.20
N GLY A 184 -22.95 -8.19 -11.96
CA GLY A 184 -23.27 -9.56 -11.51
C GLY A 184 -22.16 -10.59 -11.77
N ALA A 185 -21.12 -10.24 -12.52
CA ALA A 185 -20.02 -11.17 -12.78
C ALA A 185 -19.26 -11.53 -11.48
N ASP A 186 -18.93 -12.82 -11.35
CA ASP A 186 -18.02 -13.31 -10.32
C ASP A 186 -16.57 -13.00 -10.73
N LEU A 187 -15.96 -12.09 -9.98
CA LEU A 187 -14.60 -11.61 -10.14
C LEU A 187 -13.55 -12.69 -9.83
N ARG A 188 -13.93 -13.79 -9.15
CA ARG A 188 -13.06 -14.97 -8.99
C ARG A 188 -12.80 -15.68 -10.32
N ASN A 189 -13.68 -15.50 -11.29
CA ASN A 189 -13.55 -16.04 -12.65
C ASN A 189 -12.93 -15.02 -13.63
N ALA A 190 -12.38 -13.92 -13.13
CA ALA A 190 -11.73 -12.93 -13.98
C ALA A 190 -10.53 -13.57 -14.71
N PRO A 191 -10.30 -13.22 -15.99
CA PRO A 191 -9.13 -13.70 -16.71
C PRO A 191 -7.85 -13.16 -16.05
N VAL A 192 -6.87 -14.04 -15.87
CA VAL A 192 -5.59 -13.73 -15.23
C VAL A 192 -4.44 -13.99 -16.20
N LEU A 193 -3.38 -13.22 -16.05
CA LEU A 193 -2.13 -13.42 -16.78
C LEU A 193 -1.05 -13.82 -15.79
N THR A 194 -0.25 -14.81 -16.17
CA THR A 194 0.94 -15.22 -15.42
C THR A 194 2.01 -14.14 -15.49
N ALA A 195 2.63 -13.83 -14.36
CA ALA A 195 3.75 -12.91 -14.29
C ALA A 195 5.07 -13.62 -14.66
N SER A 196 6.11 -12.85 -14.99
CA SER A 196 7.43 -13.43 -15.22
C SER A 196 8.01 -14.05 -13.94
N SER A 197 8.97 -14.96 -14.08
CA SER A 197 9.68 -15.54 -12.93
C SER A 197 10.37 -14.46 -12.08
N ALA A 198 10.93 -13.43 -12.70
CA ALA A 198 11.51 -12.27 -12.03
C ALA A 198 10.46 -11.48 -11.25
N ALA A 199 9.28 -11.25 -11.84
CA ALA A 199 8.20 -10.53 -11.16
C ALA A 199 7.61 -11.34 -9.99
N CYS A 200 7.46 -12.66 -10.13
CA CYS A 200 7.08 -13.53 -9.01
C CYS A 200 8.08 -13.43 -7.85
N LYS A 201 9.38 -13.45 -8.17
CA LYS A 201 10.48 -13.23 -7.21
C LYS A 201 10.38 -11.88 -6.50
N LEU A 202 10.11 -10.81 -7.26
CA LEU A 202 9.94 -9.46 -6.70
C LEU A 202 8.71 -9.38 -5.79
N ALA A 203 7.60 -10.01 -6.15
CA ALA A 203 6.41 -10.04 -5.33
C ALA A 203 6.66 -10.74 -3.98
N LYS A 204 7.38 -11.86 -3.99
CA LYS A 204 7.78 -12.58 -2.78
C LYS A 204 8.72 -11.74 -1.91
N GLU A 205 9.70 -11.06 -2.51
CA GLU A 205 10.61 -10.19 -1.75
C GLU A 205 9.89 -8.98 -1.13
N ILE A 206 8.94 -8.38 -1.86
CA ILE A 206 8.09 -7.31 -1.30
C ILE A 206 7.28 -7.84 -0.12
N ARG A 207 6.63 -9.00 -0.24
CA ARG A 207 5.86 -9.60 0.85
C ARG A 207 6.74 -9.87 2.06
N ARG A 208 7.89 -10.50 1.86
CA ARG A 208 8.85 -10.86 2.91
C ARG A 208 9.28 -9.61 3.69
N ARG A 209 9.74 -8.56 3.00
CA ARG A 209 10.14 -7.29 3.64
C ARG A 209 8.96 -6.57 4.31
N PHE A 210 7.79 -6.53 3.67
CA PHE A 210 6.60 -5.90 4.22
C PHE A 210 6.15 -6.56 5.52
N ARG A 211 6.17 -7.89 5.55
CA ARG A 211 5.77 -8.70 6.71
C ARG A 211 6.89 -8.94 7.72
N GLN A 212 8.11 -8.45 7.44
CA GLN A 212 9.29 -8.68 8.28
C GLN A 212 9.53 -10.19 8.51
N GLU A 213 9.25 -11.01 7.50
CA GLU A 213 9.52 -12.43 7.53
C GLU A 213 11.05 -12.64 7.58
N PRO A 214 11.55 -13.57 8.41
CA PRO A 214 12.98 -13.83 8.52
C PRO A 214 13.57 -14.22 7.16
N ASP A 215 14.86 -13.96 6.96
CA ASP A 215 15.59 -14.57 5.84
C ASP A 215 15.56 -16.09 6.03
N GLU A 216 14.63 -16.76 5.36
CA GLU A 216 14.88 -18.13 4.93
C GLU A 216 16.15 -18.10 4.06
N GLN A 217 16.90 -19.20 3.96
CA GLN A 217 18.10 -19.34 3.11
C GLN A 217 17.80 -19.23 1.60
N LEU A 218 16.96 -18.28 1.20
CA LEU A 218 16.86 -17.72 -0.12
C LEU A 218 18.11 -16.84 -0.26
N ASP A 219 19.18 -17.38 -0.85
CA ASP A 219 20.23 -16.57 -1.48
C ASP A 219 19.57 -15.32 -2.08
N SER A 220 19.97 -14.12 -1.63
CA SER A 220 19.30 -12.86 -1.97
C SER A 220 18.79 -12.90 -3.41
N VAL A 221 17.46 -12.97 -3.55
CA VAL A 221 16.79 -13.26 -4.83
C VAL A 221 17.24 -12.30 -5.94
N PHE A 222 17.73 -11.12 -5.52
CA PHE A 222 18.39 -10.13 -6.33
C PHE A 222 19.80 -9.83 -5.78
N PRO A 223 20.88 -10.21 -6.48
CA PRO A 223 22.25 -10.09 -5.97
C PRO A 223 22.62 -8.68 -5.52
N ILE A 224 22.16 -7.64 -6.23
CA ILE A 224 22.46 -6.24 -5.87
C ILE A 224 21.94 -5.87 -4.48
N LEU A 225 20.89 -6.52 -3.99
CA LEU A 225 20.30 -6.21 -2.68
C LEU A 225 21.10 -6.77 -1.50
N SER A 226 22.15 -7.58 -1.73
CA SER A 226 23.03 -8.04 -0.65
C SER A 226 23.85 -6.89 -0.04
N THR A 227 24.00 -5.78 -0.76
CA THR A 227 24.66 -4.55 -0.28
C THR A 227 23.65 -3.48 0.14
N TRP A 228 22.36 -3.82 0.24
CA TRP A 228 21.30 -2.88 0.61
C TRP A 228 21.59 -2.27 2.00
N PRO A 229 21.40 -0.95 2.19
CA PRO A 229 21.77 -0.31 3.46
C PRO A 229 20.95 -0.86 4.64
N GLU A 230 21.60 -1.13 5.76
CA GLU A 230 20.95 -1.66 6.97
C GLU A 230 19.94 -0.68 7.57
N ASP A 231 20.18 0.63 7.40
CA ASP A 231 19.33 1.73 7.86
C ASP A 231 18.18 2.05 6.89
N ALA A 232 18.11 1.41 5.72
CA ALA A 232 17.06 1.67 4.75
C ALA A 232 15.74 1.00 5.15
N HIS A 233 14.66 1.78 5.11
CA HIS A 233 13.32 1.32 5.41
C HIS A 233 12.69 0.56 4.23
N PHE A 234 11.60 -0.16 4.48
CA PHE A 234 10.84 -0.81 3.41
C PHE A 234 10.33 0.19 2.35
N GLY A 235 9.93 1.40 2.77
CA GLY A 235 9.55 2.47 1.84
C GLY A 235 10.65 2.85 0.86
N ASP A 236 11.91 2.80 1.28
CA ASP A 236 13.08 3.10 0.45
C ASP A 236 13.27 2.05 -0.66
N PHE A 237 12.98 0.78 -0.34
CA PHE A 237 12.98 -0.30 -1.32
C PHE A 237 11.86 -0.12 -2.38
N LEU A 238 10.68 0.34 -1.97
CA LEU A 238 9.60 0.67 -2.92
C LEU A 238 9.98 1.84 -3.84
N ASP A 239 10.64 2.86 -3.30
CA ASP A 239 11.15 3.99 -4.09
C ASP A 239 12.20 3.55 -5.12
N LEU A 240 13.13 2.65 -4.73
CA LEU A 240 14.06 2.01 -5.67
C LEU A 240 13.29 1.27 -6.77
N MET A 241 12.33 0.41 -6.39
CA MET A 241 11.55 -0.39 -7.34
C MET A 241 10.82 0.51 -8.36
N ILE A 242 10.18 1.58 -7.88
CA ILE A 242 9.50 2.57 -8.72
C ILE A 242 10.51 3.24 -9.67
N CYS A 243 11.70 3.58 -9.18
CA CYS A 243 12.75 4.20 -9.98
C CYS A 243 13.19 3.28 -11.12
N LEU A 244 13.60 2.05 -10.80
CA LEU A 244 14.07 1.06 -11.77
C LEU A 244 13.01 0.78 -12.83
N GLY A 245 11.77 0.52 -12.42
CA GLY A 245 10.68 0.19 -13.35
C GLY A 245 10.33 1.29 -14.35
N ASN A 246 10.71 2.54 -14.06
CA ASN A 246 10.47 3.70 -14.91
C ASN A 246 11.65 4.11 -15.79
N LEU A 247 12.82 3.49 -15.66
CA LEU A 247 13.99 3.78 -16.51
C LEU A 247 13.65 3.57 -18.01
N ALA A 248 12.99 2.47 -18.33
CA ALA A 248 12.50 2.19 -19.69
C ALA A 248 11.44 3.18 -20.19
N ARG A 249 10.63 3.78 -19.29
CA ARG A 249 9.47 4.63 -19.65
C ARG A 249 9.84 6.08 -19.90
N GLY A 250 10.89 6.60 -19.28
CA GLY A 250 11.37 7.97 -19.50
C GLY A 250 11.37 8.83 -18.25
N PRO A 251 12.10 9.97 -18.25
CA PRO A 251 12.23 10.83 -17.07
C PRO A 251 10.90 11.39 -16.54
N ARG A 252 9.93 11.61 -17.43
CA ARG A 252 8.57 12.04 -17.05
C ARG A 252 7.80 10.96 -16.28
N GLY A 253 7.92 9.70 -16.70
CA GLY A 253 7.29 8.57 -16.01
C GLY A 253 7.88 8.37 -14.61
N LEU A 254 9.22 8.45 -14.52
CA LEU A 254 9.94 8.41 -13.25
C LEU A 254 9.45 9.49 -12.27
N SER A 255 9.44 10.75 -12.72
CA SER A 255 9.00 11.88 -11.89
C SER A 255 7.55 11.71 -11.42
N LEU A 256 6.66 11.25 -12.31
CA LEU A 256 5.25 11.04 -12.00
C LEU A 256 5.04 9.98 -10.92
N HIS A 257 5.73 8.84 -11.01
CA HIS A 257 5.54 7.74 -10.06
C HIS A 257 6.21 8.01 -8.71
N LEU A 258 7.28 8.81 -8.67
CA LEU A 258 7.92 9.21 -7.41
C LEU A 258 7.28 10.45 -6.76
N SER A 259 6.41 11.18 -7.47
CA SER A 259 5.70 12.34 -6.90
C SER A 259 4.31 11.99 -6.36
N GLN A 260 3.70 10.90 -6.81
CA GLN A 260 2.32 10.54 -6.43
C GLN A 260 2.04 9.04 -6.55
N ALA A 261 0.97 8.59 -5.89
CA ALA A 261 0.51 7.22 -5.97
C ALA A 261 0.00 6.88 -7.38
N VAL A 262 0.73 6.02 -8.08
CA VAL A 262 0.24 5.39 -9.32
C VAL A 262 -0.13 3.95 -9.02
N TYR A 263 -1.43 3.68 -9.02
CA TYR A 263 -1.97 2.42 -8.52
C TYR A 263 -2.75 1.62 -9.55
N ARG A 264 -3.09 2.19 -10.72
CA ARG A 264 -3.84 1.44 -11.73
C ARG A 264 -2.96 0.36 -12.35
N LEU A 265 -3.42 -0.90 -12.35
CA LEU A 265 -2.58 -2.03 -12.75
C LEU A 265 -2.12 -1.96 -14.21
N ASP A 266 -2.93 -1.43 -15.13
CA ASP A 266 -2.51 -1.17 -16.53
C ASP A 266 -1.23 -0.33 -16.67
N ARG A 267 -0.89 0.47 -15.67
CA ARG A 267 0.38 1.21 -15.60
C ARG A 267 1.42 0.49 -14.75
N VAL A 268 1.00 -0.06 -13.61
CA VAL A 268 1.91 -0.64 -12.61
C VAL A 268 2.52 -1.94 -13.10
N THR A 269 1.78 -2.81 -13.79
CA THR A 269 2.25 -4.11 -14.30
C THR A 269 3.56 -3.99 -15.08
N ALA A 270 3.62 -3.09 -16.06
CA ALA A 270 4.83 -2.90 -16.86
C ALA A 270 6.01 -2.31 -16.06
N VAL A 271 5.74 -1.42 -15.10
CA VAL A 271 6.76 -0.87 -14.21
C VAL A 271 7.32 -1.97 -13.29
N PHE A 272 6.44 -2.81 -12.76
CA PHE A 272 6.78 -3.93 -11.90
C PHE A 272 7.66 -4.95 -12.62
N GLU A 273 7.29 -5.34 -13.85
CA GLU A 273 8.08 -6.25 -14.68
C GLU A 273 9.46 -5.69 -15.00
N ASN A 274 9.55 -4.42 -15.41
CA ASN A 274 10.83 -3.78 -15.69
C ASN A 274 11.72 -3.75 -14.45
N ALA A 275 11.17 -3.38 -13.28
CA ALA A 275 11.92 -3.35 -12.04
C ALA A 275 12.45 -4.75 -11.66
N ALA A 276 11.60 -5.77 -11.77
CA ALA A 276 11.96 -7.14 -11.49
C ALA A 276 13.05 -7.67 -12.44
N HIS A 277 12.92 -7.38 -13.73
CA HIS A 277 13.91 -7.75 -14.73
C HIS A 277 15.25 -7.09 -14.46
N ILE A 278 15.27 -5.78 -14.17
CA ILE A 278 16.49 -5.06 -13.85
C ILE A 278 17.13 -5.66 -12.61
N LEU A 279 16.40 -5.77 -11.49
CA LEU A 279 16.93 -6.33 -10.24
C LEU A 279 17.52 -7.73 -10.41
N SER A 280 16.94 -8.58 -11.29
CA SER A 280 17.45 -9.93 -11.55
C SER A 280 18.81 -9.93 -12.25
N ASN A 281 19.04 -8.97 -13.14
CA ASN A 281 20.20 -8.92 -14.03
C ASN A 281 21.25 -7.87 -13.62
N TRP A 282 20.93 -7.05 -12.62
CA TRP A 282 21.78 -5.93 -12.22
C TRP A 282 22.95 -6.39 -11.35
N ARG A 283 24.16 -5.94 -11.71
CA ARG A 283 25.43 -6.36 -11.11
C ARG A 283 26.42 -5.22 -10.84
N GLY A 284 26.07 -3.95 -11.09
CA GLY A 284 27.00 -2.82 -10.96
C GLY A 284 26.31 -1.51 -10.56
N GLY A 285 26.87 -0.38 -10.97
CA GLY A 285 26.33 0.97 -10.70
C GLY A 285 24.97 1.27 -11.33
N PHE A 286 24.42 2.45 -11.03
CA PHE A 286 23.14 2.92 -11.59
C PHE A 286 23.10 2.89 -13.13
N GLU A 287 24.22 3.18 -13.78
CA GLU A 287 24.32 3.15 -15.24
C GLU A 287 24.09 1.73 -15.81
N SER A 288 24.53 0.69 -15.09
CA SER A 288 24.27 -0.70 -15.47
C SER A 288 22.76 -0.99 -15.46
N ALA A 289 22.05 -0.57 -14.41
CA ALA A 289 20.58 -0.68 -14.36
C ALA A 289 19.90 0.05 -15.51
N TYR A 290 20.39 1.25 -15.86
CA TYR A 290 19.88 2.03 -16.98
C TYR A 290 20.08 1.31 -18.33
N ARG A 291 21.26 0.75 -18.58
CA ARG A 291 21.55 -0.01 -19.80
C ARG A 291 20.69 -1.27 -19.90
N ILE A 292 20.49 -2.00 -18.80
CA ILE A 292 19.58 -3.16 -18.75
C ILE A 292 18.15 -2.73 -19.12
N ALA A 293 17.67 -1.63 -18.53
CA ALA A 293 16.35 -1.11 -18.83
C ALA A 293 16.20 -0.74 -20.31
N ASN A 294 17.20 -0.09 -20.91
CA ASN A 294 17.19 0.28 -22.33
C ASN A 294 17.24 -0.93 -23.27
N ALA A 295 17.98 -1.99 -22.91
CA ALA A 295 18.05 -3.21 -23.69
C ALA A 295 16.70 -3.95 -23.78
N THR A 296 15.85 -3.82 -22.75
CA THR A 296 14.50 -4.43 -22.73
C THR A 296 13.41 -3.66 -23.48
N VAL A 297 13.64 -2.38 -23.83
CA VAL A 297 12.67 -1.62 -24.61
C VAL A 297 12.70 -2.18 -26.03
N TYR A 298 11.59 -2.79 -26.48
CA TYR A 298 11.32 -3.21 -27.87
C TYR A 298 12.23 -2.48 -28.86
N GLY A 299 13.10 -3.22 -29.56
CA GLY A 299 14.31 -2.74 -30.26
C GLY A 299 14.17 -1.59 -31.26
N SER A 300 12.98 -1.00 -31.43
CA SER A 300 12.70 0.19 -32.21
C SER A 300 12.75 1.52 -31.43
N ARG A 301 12.89 1.51 -30.09
CA ARG A 301 12.91 2.75 -29.25
C ARG A 301 13.99 2.78 -28.16
N ALA A 302 15.13 2.13 -28.38
CA ALA A 302 16.27 2.27 -27.48
C ALA A 302 16.59 3.76 -27.27
N LYS A 303 16.63 4.21 -26.02
CA LYS A 303 17.03 5.58 -25.70
C LYS A 303 18.55 5.68 -25.79
N SER A 304 19.04 6.76 -26.38
CA SER A 304 20.47 7.07 -26.36
C SER A 304 20.96 7.19 -24.91
N ASP A 305 22.18 6.72 -24.66
CA ASP A 305 22.87 6.87 -23.38
C ASP A 305 22.99 8.36 -22.96
N ASP A 306 22.87 9.29 -23.91
CA ASP A 306 22.79 10.74 -23.67
C ASP A 306 21.65 11.15 -22.72
N GLN A 307 20.63 10.31 -22.53
CA GLN A 307 19.54 10.60 -21.61
C GLN A 307 19.84 10.21 -20.15
N PHE A 308 20.89 9.41 -19.90
CA PHE A 308 21.22 8.95 -18.55
C PHE A 308 21.42 10.09 -17.52
N PRO A 309 22.09 11.22 -17.84
CA PRO A 309 22.19 12.35 -16.93
C PRO A 309 20.83 12.90 -16.46
N LEU A 310 19.81 12.87 -17.32
CA LEU A 310 18.46 13.29 -16.95
C LEU A 310 17.82 12.31 -15.96
N PHE A 311 18.02 11.01 -16.13
CA PHE A 311 17.54 10.01 -15.16
C PHE A 311 18.26 10.17 -13.82
N ARG A 312 19.57 10.39 -13.84
CA ARG A 312 20.38 10.66 -12.64
C ARG A 312 19.85 11.86 -11.86
N ALA A 313 19.65 13.00 -12.53
CA ALA A 313 19.13 14.21 -11.90
C ALA A 313 17.71 14.03 -11.33
N ARG A 314 16.86 13.21 -11.96
CA ARG A 314 15.54 12.89 -11.42
C ARG A 314 15.61 11.94 -10.24
N ALA A 315 16.45 10.92 -10.29
CA ALA A 315 16.67 10.01 -9.17
C ALA A 315 17.17 10.79 -7.94
N GLU A 316 18.15 11.67 -8.11
CA GLU A 316 18.67 12.55 -7.06
C GLU A 316 17.59 13.42 -6.42
N ARG A 317 16.70 13.99 -7.25
CA ARG A 317 15.64 14.88 -6.77
C ARG A 317 14.55 14.17 -5.97
N TYR A 318 14.23 12.92 -6.31
CA TYR A 318 13.02 12.27 -5.82
C TYR A 318 13.27 11.06 -4.91
N LEU A 319 14.42 10.40 -5.03
CA LEU A 319 14.77 9.30 -4.14
C LEU A 319 15.22 9.82 -2.78
N PRO A 320 15.01 9.03 -1.70
CA PRO A 320 15.65 9.28 -0.43
C PRO A 320 17.18 9.40 -0.59
N PRO A 321 17.85 10.33 0.11
CA PRO A 321 19.30 10.53 -0.05
C PRO A 321 20.12 9.26 0.18
N LEU A 322 19.72 8.43 1.15
CA LEU A 322 20.33 7.13 1.43
C LEU A 322 20.28 6.20 0.20
N VAL A 323 19.10 6.05 -0.41
CA VAL A 323 18.89 5.21 -1.60
C VAL A 323 19.69 5.74 -2.78
N TYR A 324 19.65 7.05 -3.03
CA TYR A 324 20.39 7.63 -4.15
C TYR A 324 21.90 7.48 -4.00
N ARG A 325 22.42 7.69 -2.78
CA ARG A 325 23.83 7.46 -2.46
C ARG A 325 24.20 5.99 -2.66
N TRP A 326 23.41 5.06 -2.14
CA TRP A 326 23.61 3.63 -2.34
C TRP A 326 23.64 3.27 -3.83
N LEU A 327 22.68 3.77 -4.60
CA LEU A 327 22.51 3.53 -6.03
C LEU A 327 23.71 4.00 -6.87
N THR A 328 24.35 5.10 -6.45
CA THR A 328 25.48 5.72 -7.17
C THR A 328 26.85 5.22 -6.71
N LEU A 329 26.96 4.68 -5.50
CA LEU A 329 28.22 4.15 -4.94
C LEU A 329 28.50 2.69 -5.31
N GLN A 330 27.54 1.95 -5.88
CA GLN A 330 27.82 0.61 -6.40
C GLN A 330 28.87 0.72 -7.50
N ARG A 331 30.06 0.16 -7.27
CA ARG A 331 31.15 0.17 -8.26
C ARG A 331 30.73 -0.67 -9.47
N SER A 332 31.07 -0.18 -10.66
CA SER A 332 30.78 -0.81 -11.97
C SER A 332 31.54 -2.11 -12.18
#